data_AF-A0A430AHB3-F1
#
_entry.id   AF-A0A430AHB3-F1
#
_cell.length_a   1.000
_cell.length_b   1.000
_cell.length_c   1.000
_cell.angle_alpha   90.00
_cell.angle_beta   90.00
_cell.angle_gamma   90.00
#
_symmetry.space_group_name_H-M   'P 1'
#
loop_
_entity.id
_entity.type
_entity.pdbx_description
1 polymer ?
#
loop_
_entity_poly.entity_id
_entity_poly.type
_entity_poly.pdbx_seq_one_letter_code
_entity_poly.pdbx_strand_id
1 'polypeptide(L)'
;MNIQLFPEQIDSVSFSARFLARLSLILSAPLNWMSPGRIEKILVKLIKNNPPASEKQVKTARNAVCIVSSRCRSQEGCLRRSLAVVLVLWLQRKSVSWCTGYAQEPFRAHAWIELNECPIGEPAEVQIYSKAICVPHHSTDILRKESYLKKIKQENIERKKKESEIINSENHTPSVNTRSLFALAKGHNWEFICVGILGLISAALTLAQPNLVANLIDQSNTGIKINSSLGILIIVLILSTILTAVQYYLLQIIGEGVVFKARKSLISHLLRLPIHEYDTRSVGDLLSRVSGDSSKLRMALIQVSIALSSGFLVVVGAAIGMILRDSLLFFMALSTVCVSFIGTIIMSKAIQKASFSAQKELGKLSGDIERDLHAIRTIRATNATDIEEEKSKLQAERLRNIGIRLAKIQAFMTPISNMTLQLSGLIVLGIGG
;
A
#
# COMPACT_ATOMS: atom_id res chain seq x y z
N MET A 1 3.51 31.44 29.53
CA MET A 1 4.14 32.76 29.82
C MET A 1 3.18 33.83 29.29
N ASN A 2 2.57 34.60 30.19
CA ASN A 2 1.61 35.66 29.87
C ASN A 2 2.32 36.76 29.07
N ILE A 3 1.90 36.97 27.83
CA ILE A 3 2.33 38.14 27.05
C ILE A 3 1.63 39.35 27.68
N GLN A 4 2.40 40.24 28.30
CA GLN A 4 1.91 41.57 28.70
C GLN A 4 1.52 42.33 27.43
N LEU A 5 0.22 42.55 27.24
CA LEU A 5 -0.28 43.47 26.24
C LEU A 5 -0.04 44.89 26.77
N PHE A 6 0.88 45.63 26.14
CA PHE A 6 0.95 47.07 26.34
C PHE A 6 -0.39 47.69 25.94
N PRO A 7 -0.95 48.65 26.71
CA PRO A 7 -2.10 49.42 26.26
C PRO A 7 -1.68 50.23 25.04
N GLU A 8 -2.12 49.78 23.86
CA GLU A 8 -1.93 50.47 22.57
C GLU A 8 -2.48 51.91 22.71
N GLN A 9 -1.69 52.90 22.27
CA GLN A 9 -2.00 54.34 22.39
C GLN A 9 -3.41 54.61 21.84
N ILE A 10 -4.31 55.07 22.71
CA ILE A 10 -5.69 55.36 22.34
C ILE A 10 -5.71 56.71 21.62
N ASP A 11 -5.38 56.70 20.33
CA ASP A 11 -5.74 57.81 19.45
C ASP A 11 -7.27 57.94 19.46
N SER A 12 -7.77 59.17 19.60
CA SER A 12 -9.21 59.45 19.56
C SER A 12 -9.76 59.11 18.17
N VAL A 13 -10.35 57.91 18.03
CA VAL A 13 -10.96 57.48 16.78
C VAL A 13 -12.29 58.20 16.55
N SER A 14 -12.48 58.80 15.37
CA SER A 14 -13.68 59.53 14.97
C SER A 14 -14.95 58.67 15.06
N PHE A 15 -16.11 59.32 15.21
CA PHE A 15 -17.41 58.64 15.26
C PHE A 15 -17.67 57.79 14.00
N SER A 16 -17.30 58.30 12.81
CA SER A 16 -17.44 57.58 11.54
C SER A 16 -16.59 56.31 11.48
N ALA A 17 -15.37 56.34 12.02
CA ALA A 17 -14.50 55.16 12.07
C ALA A 17 -15.02 54.10 13.05
N ARG A 18 -15.65 54.50 14.17
CA ARG A 18 -16.32 53.55 15.09
C ARG A 18 -17.53 52.89 14.44
N PHE A 19 -18.30 53.64 13.65
CA PHE A 19 -19.45 53.11 12.91
C PHE A 19 -19.01 52.08 11.86
N LEU A 20 -18.00 52.40 11.05
CA LEU A 20 -17.44 51.48 10.06
C LEU A 20 -16.87 50.21 10.73
N ALA A 21 -16.20 50.35 11.87
CA ALA A 21 -15.70 49.21 12.62
C ALA A 21 -16.83 48.29 13.11
N ARG A 22 -17.94 48.83 13.64
CA ARG A 22 -19.11 48.03 14.04
C ARG A 22 -19.74 47.30 12.85
N LEU A 23 -19.90 47.98 11.71
CA LEU A 23 -20.42 47.38 10.48
C LEU A 23 -19.51 46.24 9.99
N SER A 24 -18.20 46.47 9.97
CA SER A 24 -17.21 45.46 9.56
C SER A 24 -17.21 44.22 10.45
N LEU A 25 -17.48 44.37 11.75
CA LEU A 25 -17.54 43.25 12.69
C LEU A 25 -18.73 42.34 12.46
N ILE A 26 -19.87 42.90 12.03
CA ILE A 26 -21.05 42.16 11.63
C ILE A 26 -20.74 41.40 10.33
N LEU A 27 -20.14 42.09 9.35
CA LEU A 27 -19.76 41.50 8.06
C LEU A 27 -18.68 40.40 8.20
N SER A 28 -17.77 40.53 9.16
CA SER A 28 -16.71 39.53 9.42
C SER A 28 -17.20 38.25 10.10
N ALA A 29 -18.36 38.30 10.77
CA ALA A 29 -18.88 37.18 11.55
C ALA A 29 -19.11 35.90 10.72
N PRO A 30 -19.76 35.93 9.54
CA PRO A 30 -19.91 34.74 8.70
C PRO A 30 -18.57 34.24 8.14
N LEU A 31 -17.60 35.11 7.87
CA LEU A 31 -16.29 34.70 7.36
C LEU A 31 -15.51 33.86 8.38
N ASN A 32 -15.72 34.10 9.68
CA ASN A 32 -15.05 33.36 10.75
C ASN A 32 -15.45 31.87 10.82
N TRP A 33 -16.60 31.50 10.23
CA TRP A 33 -17.11 30.12 10.22
C TRP A 33 -16.85 29.40 8.89
N MET A 34 -16.20 30.06 7.93
CA MET A 34 -15.91 29.50 6.62
C MET A 34 -14.58 28.74 6.60
N SER A 35 -14.47 27.76 5.70
CA SER A 35 -13.21 27.06 5.48
C SER A 35 -12.13 28.04 4.94
N PRO A 36 -10.84 27.80 5.24
CA PRO A 36 -9.74 28.72 4.86
C PRO A 36 -9.70 29.04 3.35
N GLY A 37 -9.99 28.05 2.49
CA GLY A 37 -10.03 28.25 1.05
C GLY A 37 -11.19 29.12 0.56
N ARG A 38 -12.33 29.16 1.27
CA ARG A 38 -13.43 30.09 0.96
C ARG A 38 -13.09 31.51 1.38
N ILE A 39 -12.45 31.67 2.54
CA ILE A 39 -11.95 32.97 3.03
C ILE A 39 -10.96 33.55 2.02
N GLU A 40 -9.98 32.76 1.57
CA GLU A 40 -8.99 33.18 0.56
C GLU A 40 -9.68 33.70 -0.72
N LYS A 41 -10.64 32.94 -1.27
CA LYS A 41 -11.36 33.33 -2.50
C LYS A 41 -12.13 34.64 -2.35
N ILE A 42 -12.75 34.88 -1.20
CA ILE A 42 -13.49 36.11 -0.92
C ILE A 42 -12.52 37.28 -0.78
N LEU A 43 -11.48 37.12 0.03
CA LEU A 43 -10.48 38.17 0.27
C LEU A 43 -9.73 38.56 -1.00
N VAL A 44 -9.40 37.60 -1.87
CA VAL A 44 -8.79 37.88 -3.18
C VAL A 44 -9.67 38.82 -4.00
N LYS A 45 -11.01 38.64 -4.00
CA LYS A 45 -11.93 39.54 -4.72
C LYS A 45 -12.00 40.93 -4.08
N LEU A 46 -12.00 41.00 -2.75
CA LEU A 46 -12.11 42.27 -2.02
C LEU A 46 -10.84 43.11 -2.09
N ILE A 47 -9.67 42.47 -2.07
CA ILE A 47 -8.36 43.12 -2.05
C ILE A 47 -7.93 43.56 -3.45
N LYS A 48 -8.17 42.75 -4.49
CA LYS A 48 -7.68 42.98 -5.86
C LYS A 48 -8.16 44.28 -6.50
N ASN A 49 -9.33 44.79 -6.10
CA ASN A 49 -10.00 45.89 -6.80
C ASN A 49 -9.78 47.28 -6.18
N ASN A 50 -9.04 47.37 -5.07
CA ASN A 50 -8.83 48.63 -4.36
C ASN A 50 -7.34 49.03 -4.36
N PRO A 51 -6.98 50.32 -4.21
CA PRO A 51 -5.59 50.76 -4.02
C PRO A 51 -5.06 50.49 -2.60
N PRO A 52 -3.72 50.44 -2.40
CA PRO A 52 -3.12 50.18 -1.09
C PRO A 52 -3.50 51.23 -0.05
N ALA A 53 -3.74 50.78 1.17
CA ALA A 53 -3.85 51.63 2.34
C ALA A 53 -2.48 52.14 2.79
N SER A 54 -2.41 53.39 3.27
CA SER A 54 -1.24 53.90 4.00
C SER A 54 -1.13 53.22 5.37
N GLU A 55 0.08 53.06 5.91
CA GLU A 55 0.32 52.51 7.25
C GLU A 55 -0.53 53.21 8.33
N LYS A 56 -0.66 54.55 8.24
CA LYS A 56 -1.50 55.34 9.16
C LYS A 56 -2.97 54.92 9.08
N GLN A 57 -3.48 54.65 7.88
CA GLN A 57 -4.87 54.22 7.67
C GLN A 57 -5.12 52.82 8.22
N VAL A 58 -4.16 51.90 8.04
CA VAL A 58 -4.25 50.54 8.58
C VAL A 58 -4.25 50.55 10.11
N LYS A 59 -3.35 51.34 10.74
CA LYS A 59 -3.32 51.52 12.20
C LYS A 59 -4.63 52.11 12.72
N THR A 60 -5.17 53.15 12.08
CA THR A 60 -6.46 53.72 12.47
C THR A 60 -7.61 52.71 12.36
N ALA A 61 -7.67 51.93 11.28
CA ALA A 61 -8.69 50.90 11.09
C ALA A 61 -8.61 49.79 12.15
N ARG A 62 -7.39 49.31 12.45
CA ARG A 62 -7.12 48.35 13.52
C ARG A 62 -7.56 48.88 14.88
N ASN A 63 -7.15 50.10 15.22
CA ASN A 63 -7.50 50.74 16.49
C ASN A 63 -9.02 50.89 16.62
N ALA A 64 -9.71 51.29 15.56
CA ALA A 64 -11.17 51.38 15.54
C ALA A 64 -11.83 50.04 15.88
N VAL A 65 -11.37 48.93 15.27
CA VAL A 65 -11.87 47.56 15.52
C VAL A 65 -11.60 47.11 16.96
N CYS A 66 -10.40 47.34 17.49
CA CYS A 66 -10.02 46.99 18.86
C CYS A 66 -10.72 47.85 19.93
N ILE A 67 -11.15 49.07 19.59
CA ILE A 67 -11.95 49.94 20.46
C ILE A 67 -13.40 49.43 20.56
N VAL A 68 -14.02 49.06 19.44
CA VAL A 68 -15.44 48.68 19.42
C VAL A 68 -15.71 47.23 19.83
N SER A 69 -14.68 46.37 19.92
CA SER A 69 -14.81 44.96 20.34
C SER A 69 -13.70 44.51 21.27
N SER A 70 -14.05 44.12 22.50
CA SER A 70 -13.14 43.48 23.46
C SER A 70 -12.60 42.15 22.95
N ARG A 71 -13.39 41.41 22.15
CA ARG A 71 -12.96 40.13 21.57
C ARG A 71 -11.90 40.30 20.49
N CYS A 72 -11.94 41.38 19.70
CA CYS A 72 -10.85 41.70 18.76
C CYS A 72 -9.60 42.25 19.46
N ARG A 73 -9.74 42.72 20.70
CA ARG A 73 -8.60 43.11 21.54
C ARG A 73 -7.91 41.90 22.20
N SER A 74 -8.61 40.78 22.37
CA SER A 74 -8.04 39.58 22.99
C SER A 74 -7.06 38.84 22.07
N GLN A 75 -6.18 38.04 22.68
CA GLN A 75 -5.20 37.21 21.95
C GLN A 75 -5.87 36.15 21.07
N GLU A 76 -7.02 35.65 21.48
CA GLU A 76 -7.82 34.66 20.74
C GLU A 76 -8.64 35.27 19.59
N GLY A 77 -8.65 36.60 19.48
CA GLY A 77 -9.43 37.35 18.48
C GLY A 77 -8.71 37.62 17.17
N CYS A 78 -7.50 37.08 16.95
CA CYS A 78 -6.62 37.48 15.84
C CYS A 78 -7.23 37.31 14.45
N LEU A 79 -7.94 36.19 14.21
CA LEU A 79 -8.63 35.94 12.94
C LEU A 79 -9.75 36.96 12.69
N ARG A 80 -10.63 37.16 13.68
CA ARG A 80 -11.73 38.11 13.56
C ARG A 80 -11.24 39.55 13.44
N ARG A 81 -10.19 39.91 14.18
CA ARG A 81 -9.55 41.24 14.11
C ARG A 81 -9.01 41.50 12.71
N SER A 82 -8.14 40.63 12.19
CA SER A 82 -7.52 40.82 10.89
C SER A 82 -8.56 40.88 9.75
N LEU A 83 -9.59 40.03 9.76
CA LEU A 83 -10.69 40.08 8.79
C LEU A 83 -11.52 41.37 8.89
N ALA A 84 -11.86 41.81 10.10
CA ALA A 84 -12.60 43.05 10.30
C ALA A 84 -11.81 44.26 9.79
N VAL A 85 -10.49 44.31 10.01
CA VAL A 85 -9.64 45.40 9.48
C VAL A 85 -9.61 45.40 7.96
N VAL A 86 -9.50 44.24 7.32
CA VAL A 86 -9.60 44.15 5.85
C VAL A 86 -10.93 44.70 5.35
N LEU A 87 -12.04 44.40 6.05
CA LEU A 87 -13.37 44.90 5.69
C LEU A 87 -13.54 46.41 5.94
N VAL A 88 -12.97 46.97 7.02
CA VAL A 88 -12.95 48.43 7.24
C VAL A 88 -12.24 49.13 6.08
N LEU A 89 -11.08 48.63 5.68
CA LEU A 89 -10.31 49.20 4.57
C LEU A 89 -11.07 49.03 3.25
N TRP A 90 -11.71 47.89 3.03
CA TRP A 90 -12.54 47.66 1.85
C TRP A 90 -13.71 48.66 1.76
N LEU A 91 -14.40 48.94 2.87
CA LEU A 91 -15.45 49.98 2.93
C LEU A 91 -14.90 51.38 2.63
N GLN A 92 -13.61 51.63 2.88
CA GLN A 92 -12.91 52.87 2.55
C GLN A 92 -12.30 52.85 1.14
N ARG A 93 -12.60 51.83 0.32
CA ARG A 93 -11.97 51.60 -1.01
C ARG A 93 -10.45 51.53 -0.94
N LYS A 94 -9.94 50.87 0.10
CA LYS A 94 -8.53 50.57 0.31
C LYS A 94 -8.33 49.08 0.56
N SER A 95 -7.10 48.62 0.49
CA SER A 95 -6.78 47.21 0.74
C SER A 95 -5.39 47.02 1.34
N VAL A 96 -5.20 45.85 1.93
CA VAL A 96 -4.03 45.42 2.70
C VAL A 96 -3.81 43.94 2.46
N SER A 97 -2.58 43.46 2.56
CA SER A 97 -2.31 42.03 2.50
C SER A 97 -2.80 41.36 3.79
N TRP A 98 -3.42 40.19 3.65
CA TRP A 98 -3.93 39.42 4.78
C TRP A 98 -3.28 38.04 4.79
N CYS A 99 -2.72 37.63 5.93
CA CYS A 99 -1.98 36.39 6.02
C CYS A 99 -2.29 35.64 7.33
N THR A 100 -2.18 34.31 7.26
CA THR A 100 -2.27 33.39 8.40
C THR A 100 -1.08 32.46 8.38
N GLY A 101 -0.67 32.00 9.55
CA GLY A 101 0.54 31.19 9.68
C GLY A 101 0.69 30.60 11.06
N TYR A 102 1.82 29.93 11.27
CA TYR A 102 2.13 29.25 12.52
C TYR A 102 3.62 29.26 12.86
N ALA A 103 3.92 29.20 14.16
CA ALA A 103 5.22 28.77 14.70
C ALA A 103 5.15 27.28 15.06
N GLN A 104 6.24 26.53 14.87
CA GLN A 104 6.27 25.08 15.16
C GLN A 104 6.57 24.78 16.63
N GLU A 105 7.46 25.54 17.28
CA GLU A 105 7.87 25.29 18.67
C GLU A 105 7.93 26.59 19.49
N PRO A 106 7.07 26.75 20.52
CA PRO A 106 5.81 26.03 20.73
C PRO A 106 4.79 26.31 19.61
N PHE A 107 3.90 25.36 19.31
CA PHE A 107 2.90 25.55 18.26
C PHE A 107 1.99 26.74 18.56
N ARG A 108 1.95 27.72 17.66
CA ARG A 108 1.07 28.89 17.76
C ARG A 108 0.56 29.26 16.38
N ALA A 109 -0.76 29.23 16.18
CA ALA A 109 -1.40 29.73 14.97
C ALA A 109 -1.81 31.20 15.14
N HIS A 110 -1.64 32.00 14.10
CA HIS A 110 -1.99 33.43 14.13
C HIS A 110 -2.47 33.94 12.77
N ALA A 111 -3.25 35.02 12.80
CA ALA A 111 -3.75 35.71 11.60
C ALA A 111 -3.47 37.20 11.74
N TRP A 112 -2.89 37.81 10.71
CA TRP A 112 -2.46 39.21 10.71
C TRP A 112 -2.67 39.90 9.36
N ILE A 113 -2.45 41.20 9.37
CA ILE A 113 -2.39 42.05 8.19
C ILE A 113 -0.97 42.58 8.02
N GLU A 114 -0.51 42.70 6.79
CA GLU A 114 0.85 43.17 6.47
C GLU A 114 0.84 44.22 5.35
N LEU A 115 1.75 45.19 5.46
CA LEU A 115 2.12 46.07 4.35
C LEU A 115 3.62 45.88 4.09
N ASN A 116 3.98 45.72 2.82
CA ASN A 116 5.38 45.56 2.39
C ASN A 116 6.13 44.47 3.20
N GLU A 117 5.48 43.31 3.38
CA GLU A 117 6.01 42.15 4.13
C GLU A 117 6.23 42.39 5.65
N CYS A 118 5.81 43.53 6.19
CA CYS A 118 5.87 43.84 7.62
C CYS A 118 4.49 43.67 8.29
N PRO A 119 4.35 42.78 9.30
CA PRO A 119 3.13 42.68 10.12
C PRO A 119 2.84 43.99 10.86
N ILE A 120 1.60 44.48 10.82
CA ILE A 120 1.23 45.76 11.43
C ILE A 120 0.56 45.57 12.80
N GLY A 121 1.19 46.12 13.84
CA GLY A 121 0.72 46.09 15.22
C GLY A 121 0.82 44.71 15.88
N GLU A 122 1.54 43.78 15.27
CA GLU A 122 1.76 42.45 15.83
C GLU A 122 3.11 42.40 16.58
N PRO A 123 3.29 41.46 17.54
CA PRO A 123 4.58 41.25 18.18
C PRO A 123 5.68 40.92 17.16
N ALA A 124 6.92 41.31 17.44
CA ALA A 124 8.08 41.05 16.57
C ALA A 124 8.24 39.55 16.21
N GLU A 125 7.81 38.65 17.11
CA GLU A 125 7.82 37.19 16.90
C GLU A 125 7.03 36.76 15.64
N VAL A 126 5.95 37.46 15.29
CA VAL A 126 5.09 37.13 14.14
C VAL A 126 5.83 37.26 12.81
N GLN A 127 6.89 38.05 12.75
CA GLN A 127 7.71 38.21 11.55
C GLN A 127 8.44 36.91 11.14
N ILE A 128 8.62 35.99 12.09
CA ILE A 128 9.35 34.71 11.90
C ILE A 128 8.36 33.55 11.63
N TYR A 129 7.04 33.79 11.66
CA TYR A 129 6.04 32.74 11.48
C TYR A 129 6.05 32.19 10.04
N SER A 130 5.86 30.88 9.91
CA SER A 130 5.66 30.25 8.61
C SER A 130 4.27 30.62 8.07
N LYS A 131 4.21 31.32 6.94
CA LYS A 131 2.95 31.73 6.28
C LYS A 131 2.26 30.50 5.67
N ALA A 132 1.05 30.21 6.14
CA ALA A 132 0.19 29.14 5.60
C ALA A 132 -0.67 29.64 4.43
N ILE A 133 -1.33 30.79 4.60
CA ILE A 133 -2.13 31.45 3.56
C ILE A 133 -1.76 32.92 3.58
N CYS A 134 -1.58 33.53 2.41
CA CYS A 134 -1.30 34.96 2.31
C CYS A 134 -1.95 35.48 1.02
N VAL A 135 -2.83 36.47 1.18
CA VAL A 135 -3.55 37.14 0.09
C VAL A 135 -2.87 38.50 -0.11
N PRO A 136 -2.00 38.64 -1.12
CA PRO A 136 -1.25 39.86 -1.34
C PRO A 136 -2.12 40.95 -1.94
N HIS A 137 -1.80 42.19 -1.61
CA HIS A 137 -2.46 43.38 -2.14
C HIS A 137 -1.86 43.89 -3.47
N HIS A 138 -0.60 43.58 -3.81
CA HIS A 138 0.07 44.09 -5.01
C HIS A 138 0.08 43.09 -6.19
N SER A 139 -0.05 43.60 -7.42
CA SER A 139 0.07 42.87 -8.69
C SER A 139 1.43 42.17 -8.94
N THR A 140 2.51 42.56 -8.28
CA THR A 140 3.86 41.98 -8.42
C THR A 140 3.97 40.60 -7.75
N ASP A 141 3.14 40.31 -6.75
CA ASP A 141 3.12 39.00 -6.08
C ASP A 141 2.35 37.92 -6.84
N ILE A 142 1.45 38.29 -7.77
CA ILE A 142 0.71 37.32 -8.58
C ILE A 142 1.67 36.60 -9.55
N LEU A 143 2.58 37.35 -10.18
CA LEU A 143 3.65 36.80 -11.02
C LEU A 143 4.64 35.94 -10.22
N ARG A 144 4.89 36.32 -8.95
CA ARG A 144 5.71 35.54 -8.02
C ARG A 144 5.03 34.25 -7.59
N LYS A 145 3.70 34.25 -7.36
CA LYS A 145 2.89 33.06 -7.04
C LYS A 145 2.85 32.07 -8.21
N GLU A 146 2.70 32.53 -9.45
CA GLU A 146 2.79 31.65 -10.63
C GLU A 146 4.18 31.04 -10.81
N SER A 147 5.23 31.82 -10.60
CA SER A 147 6.62 31.36 -10.67
C SER A 147 6.94 30.34 -9.56
N TYR A 148 6.45 30.59 -8.35
CA TYR A 148 6.59 29.70 -7.19
C TYR A 148 5.81 28.39 -7.38
N LEU A 149 4.57 28.45 -7.89
CA LEU A 149 3.77 27.27 -8.21
C LEU A 149 4.40 26.43 -9.32
N LYS A 150 5.00 27.06 -10.34
CA LYS A 150 5.81 26.35 -11.35
C LYS A 150 7.00 25.63 -10.71
N LYS A 151 7.72 26.30 -9.81
CA LYS A 151 8.87 25.72 -9.10
C LYS A 151 8.48 24.52 -8.24
N ILE A 152 7.40 24.62 -7.46
CA ILE A 152 6.86 23.48 -6.67
C ILE A 152 6.43 22.32 -7.58
N LYS A 153 5.78 22.62 -8.71
CA LYS A 153 5.36 21.59 -9.66
C LYS A 153 6.57 20.85 -10.26
N GLN A 154 7.64 21.59 -10.59
CA GLN A 154 8.90 21.04 -11.09
C GLN A 154 9.58 20.16 -10.03
N GLU A 155 9.75 20.67 -8.80
CA GLU A 155 10.35 19.92 -7.69
C GLU A 155 9.57 18.65 -7.33
N ASN A 156 8.23 18.68 -7.42
CA ASN A 156 7.40 17.50 -7.21
C ASN A 156 7.52 16.46 -8.34
N ILE A 157 7.71 16.91 -9.59
CA ILE A 157 7.98 16.02 -10.73
C ILE A 157 9.35 15.35 -10.56
N GLU A 158 10.37 16.13 -10.18
CA GLU A 158 11.71 15.60 -9.91
C GLU A 158 11.73 14.64 -8.72
N ARG A 159 11.03 14.95 -7.61
CA ARG A 159 10.86 14.02 -6.49
C ARG A 159 10.21 12.72 -6.94
N LYS A 160 9.10 12.77 -7.69
CA LYS A 160 8.45 11.55 -8.19
C LYS A 160 9.34 10.74 -9.12
N LYS A 161 10.15 11.41 -9.94
CA LYS A 161 11.11 10.75 -10.83
C LYS A 161 12.21 10.06 -10.01
N LYS A 162 12.78 10.76 -9.02
CA LYS A 162 13.79 10.21 -8.11
C LYS A 162 13.26 9.07 -7.26
N GLU A 163 12.03 9.17 -6.76
CA GLU A 163 11.32 8.11 -6.03
C GLU A 163 11.07 6.88 -6.92
N SER A 164 10.71 7.09 -8.19
CA SER A 164 10.58 5.99 -9.17
C SER A 164 11.91 5.33 -9.54
N GLU A 165 13.01 6.09 -9.58
CA GLU A 165 14.37 5.58 -9.80
C GLU A 165 14.88 4.80 -8.58
N ILE A 166 14.64 5.28 -7.36
CA ILE A 166 14.99 4.59 -6.11
C ILE A 166 14.25 3.24 -6.02
N ILE A 167 12.93 3.24 -6.27
CA ILE A 167 12.10 2.02 -6.30
C ILE A 167 12.61 1.02 -7.36
N ASN A 168 13.11 1.50 -8.51
CA ASN A 168 13.70 0.63 -9.53
C ASN A 168 15.09 0.11 -9.12
N SER A 169 15.88 0.89 -8.38
CA SER A 169 17.20 0.48 -7.89
C SER A 169 17.14 -0.55 -6.76
N GLU A 170 16.13 -0.48 -5.88
CA GLU A 170 15.91 -1.43 -4.78
C GLU A 170 15.45 -2.82 -5.25
N ASN A 171 14.98 -2.95 -6.49
CA ASN A 171 14.60 -4.25 -7.07
C ASN A 171 15.81 -5.15 -7.38
N HIS A 172 17.05 -4.67 -7.20
CA HIS A 172 18.24 -5.52 -7.19
C HIS A 172 18.33 -6.31 -5.87
N THR A 173 17.43 -7.28 -5.72
CA THR A 173 17.65 -8.35 -4.75
C THR A 173 18.91 -9.12 -5.17
N PRO A 174 19.92 -9.27 -4.30
CA PRO A 174 21.08 -10.11 -4.64
C PRO A 174 20.57 -11.52 -4.95
N SER A 175 21.04 -12.10 -6.06
CA SER A 175 20.64 -13.44 -6.48
C SER A 175 20.97 -14.43 -5.35
N VAL A 176 19.94 -14.86 -4.62
CA VAL A 176 20.11 -15.83 -3.54
C VAL A 176 20.57 -17.14 -4.17
N ASN A 177 21.78 -17.55 -3.82
CA ASN A 177 22.36 -18.78 -4.33
C ASN A 177 21.51 -19.96 -3.84
N THR A 178 21.03 -20.85 -4.72
CA THR A 178 20.21 -22.01 -4.32
C THR A 178 20.92 -22.90 -3.28
N ARG A 179 22.27 -22.87 -3.26
CA ARG A 179 23.10 -23.51 -2.23
C ARG A 179 22.85 -22.98 -0.81
N SER A 180 22.49 -21.71 -0.62
CA SER A 180 22.20 -21.18 0.72
C SER A 180 20.87 -21.69 1.28
N LEU A 181 19.91 -22.03 0.42
CA LEU A 181 18.67 -22.71 0.84
C LEU A 181 18.94 -24.14 1.32
N PHE A 182 19.81 -24.87 0.62
CA PHE A 182 20.25 -26.20 1.06
C PHE A 182 21.14 -26.15 2.31
N ALA A 183 21.86 -25.05 2.56
CA ALA A 183 22.60 -24.85 3.80
C ALA A 183 21.69 -24.76 5.03
N LEU A 184 20.46 -24.24 4.90
CA LEU A 184 19.43 -24.24 5.95
C LEU A 184 18.83 -25.63 6.20
N ALA A 185 18.84 -26.51 5.19
CA ALA A 185 18.43 -27.91 5.29
C ALA A 185 19.51 -28.83 5.91
N LYS A 186 20.74 -28.31 6.08
CA LYS A 186 21.87 -29.05 6.65
C LYS A 186 21.53 -29.58 8.05
N GLY A 187 21.59 -30.89 8.21
CA GLY A 187 21.26 -31.59 9.46
C GLY A 187 20.02 -32.47 9.42
N HIS A 188 19.28 -32.51 8.29
CA HIS A 188 18.18 -33.46 8.07
C HIS A 188 18.46 -34.43 6.91
N ASN A 189 19.74 -34.74 6.66
CA ASN A 189 20.18 -35.43 5.45
C ASN A 189 19.60 -36.85 5.35
N TRP A 190 19.46 -37.53 6.48
CA TRP A 190 18.86 -38.88 6.56
C TRP A 190 17.36 -38.84 6.24
N GLU A 191 16.66 -37.86 6.79
CA GLU A 191 15.22 -37.69 6.62
C GLU A 191 14.86 -37.39 5.16
N PHE A 192 15.68 -36.58 4.47
CA PHE A 192 15.53 -36.36 3.03
C PHE A 192 15.79 -37.62 2.19
N ILE A 193 16.76 -38.45 2.57
CA ILE A 193 17.01 -39.74 1.92
C ILE A 193 15.81 -40.67 2.10
N CYS A 194 15.27 -40.77 3.32
CA CYS A 194 14.07 -41.55 3.61
C CYS A 194 12.87 -41.08 2.79
N VAL A 195 12.63 -39.77 2.72
CA VAL A 195 11.58 -39.17 1.89
C VAL A 195 11.80 -39.47 0.40
N GLY A 196 13.05 -39.47 -0.06
CA GLY A 196 13.42 -39.84 -1.42
C GLY A 196 13.10 -41.30 -1.74
N ILE A 197 13.47 -42.23 -0.85
CA ILE A 197 13.18 -43.67 -1.00
C ILE A 197 11.68 -43.92 -0.97
N LEU A 198 10.95 -43.33 -0.02
CA LEU A 198 9.50 -43.42 0.05
C LEU A 198 8.84 -42.89 -1.23
N GLY A 199 9.34 -41.76 -1.74
CA GLY A 199 8.89 -41.17 -3.00
C GLY A 199 9.12 -42.09 -4.20
N LEU A 200 10.26 -42.78 -4.25
CA LEU A 200 10.58 -43.73 -5.31
C LEU A 200 9.66 -44.97 -5.28
N ILE A 201 9.41 -45.53 -4.10
CA ILE A 201 8.49 -46.67 -3.93
C ILE A 201 7.05 -46.25 -4.26
N SER A 202 6.62 -45.09 -3.75
CA SER A 202 5.32 -44.49 -4.08
C SER A 202 5.14 -44.33 -5.59
N ALA A 203 6.11 -43.70 -6.27
CA ALA A 203 6.08 -43.48 -7.71
C ALA A 203 5.97 -44.79 -8.50
N ALA A 204 6.74 -45.82 -8.10
CA ALA A 204 6.68 -47.13 -8.74
C ALA A 204 5.30 -47.79 -8.59
N LEU A 205 4.70 -47.73 -7.40
CA LEU A 205 3.35 -48.26 -7.17
C LEU A 205 2.30 -47.47 -7.97
N THR A 206 2.41 -46.15 -8.04
CA THR A 206 1.51 -45.31 -8.85
C THR A 206 1.60 -45.65 -10.33
N LEU A 207 2.81 -45.86 -10.87
CA LEU A 207 3.02 -46.26 -12.26
C LEU A 207 2.55 -47.69 -12.57
N ALA A 208 2.46 -48.56 -11.56
CA ALA A 208 1.92 -49.91 -11.72
C ALA A 208 0.39 -49.92 -11.89
N GLN A 209 -0.32 -48.91 -11.36
CA GLN A 209 -1.80 -48.88 -11.35
C GLN A 209 -2.43 -48.97 -12.75
N PRO A 210 -2.02 -48.19 -13.77
CA PRO A 210 -2.63 -48.27 -15.11
C PRO A 210 -2.50 -49.66 -15.74
N ASN A 211 -1.37 -50.34 -15.53
CA ASN A 211 -1.15 -51.70 -16.04
C ASN A 211 -2.03 -52.73 -15.35
N LEU A 212 -2.22 -52.60 -14.03
CA LEU A 212 -3.12 -53.47 -13.26
C LEU A 212 -4.58 -53.28 -13.71
N VAL A 213 -4.99 -52.03 -13.97
CA VAL A 213 -6.31 -51.73 -14.51
C VAL A 213 -6.48 -52.30 -15.92
N ALA A 214 -5.48 -52.17 -16.80
CA ALA A 214 -5.53 -52.75 -18.14
C ALA A 214 -5.71 -54.28 -18.10
N ASN A 215 -4.91 -54.98 -17.29
CA ASN A 215 -5.01 -56.43 -17.13
C ASN A 215 -6.37 -56.87 -16.58
N LEU A 216 -6.99 -56.06 -15.72
CA LEU A 216 -8.33 -56.31 -15.20
C LEU A 216 -9.40 -56.20 -16.28
N ILE A 217 -9.30 -55.20 -17.15
CA ILE A 217 -10.21 -55.01 -18.28
C ILE A 217 -10.11 -56.21 -19.23
N ASP A 218 -8.89 -56.62 -19.58
CA ASP A 218 -8.64 -57.76 -20.48
C ASP A 218 -9.23 -59.07 -19.93
N GLN A 219 -9.10 -59.30 -18.61
CA GLN A 219 -9.66 -60.50 -17.95
C GLN A 219 -11.19 -60.44 -17.80
N SER A 220 -11.77 -59.24 -17.59
CA SER A 220 -13.20 -59.06 -17.33
C SER A 220 -14.10 -59.43 -18.51
N ASN A 221 -13.58 -59.41 -19.74
CA ASN A 221 -14.27 -59.89 -20.94
C ASN A 221 -14.66 -61.37 -20.88
N THR A 222 -14.18 -62.13 -19.88
CA THR A 222 -14.52 -63.55 -19.63
C THR A 222 -15.50 -63.79 -18.47
N GLY A 223 -16.02 -62.71 -17.84
CA GLY A 223 -17.01 -62.76 -16.74
C GLY A 223 -16.48 -62.17 -15.42
N ILE A 224 -17.33 -61.41 -14.72
CA ILE A 224 -16.98 -60.71 -13.47
C ILE A 224 -17.00 -61.71 -12.30
N LYS A 225 -15.88 -62.40 -12.09
CA LYS A 225 -15.55 -62.99 -10.79
C LYS A 225 -14.66 -62.00 -10.04
N ILE A 226 -14.77 -61.96 -8.71
CA ILE A 226 -13.82 -61.23 -7.85
C ILE A 226 -12.48 -61.95 -8.00
N ASN A 227 -11.69 -61.54 -8.99
CA ASN A 227 -10.42 -62.14 -9.33
C ASN A 227 -9.33 -61.59 -8.41
N SER A 228 -8.31 -62.40 -8.13
CA SER A 228 -7.14 -62.00 -7.31
C SER A 228 -6.50 -60.69 -7.80
N SER A 229 -6.59 -60.38 -9.10
CA SER A 229 -6.16 -59.12 -9.72
C SER A 229 -6.82 -57.86 -9.12
N LEU A 230 -8.11 -57.91 -8.76
CA LEU A 230 -8.82 -56.79 -8.14
C LEU A 230 -8.29 -56.55 -6.72
N GLY A 231 -8.04 -57.63 -5.98
CA GLY A 231 -7.44 -57.56 -4.64
C GLY A 231 -6.04 -56.93 -4.68
N ILE A 232 -5.21 -57.32 -5.66
CA ILE A 232 -3.87 -56.74 -5.86
C ILE A 232 -3.97 -55.23 -6.16
N LEU A 233 -4.88 -54.81 -7.05
CA LEU A 233 -5.07 -53.39 -7.36
C LEU A 233 -5.45 -52.58 -6.12
N ILE A 234 -6.41 -53.08 -5.31
CA ILE A 234 -6.83 -52.41 -4.07
C ILE A 234 -5.67 -52.31 -3.08
N ILE A 235 -4.89 -53.37 -2.90
CA ILE A 235 -3.72 -53.38 -2.02
C ILE A 235 -2.68 -52.35 -2.50
N VAL A 236 -2.37 -52.32 -3.79
CA VAL A 236 -1.42 -51.37 -4.38
C VAL A 236 -1.90 -49.93 -4.21
N LEU A 237 -3.20 -49.66 -4.39
CA LEU A 237 -3.79 -48.34 -4.20
C LEU A 237 -3.67 -47.87 -2.75
N ILE A 238 -4.08 -48.71 -1.80
CA ILE A 238 -4.00 -48.42 -0.36
C ILE A 238 -2.54 -48.20 0.04
N LEU A 239 -1.63 -49.09 -0.36
CA LEU A 239 -0.22 -48.99 -0.02
C LEU A 239 0.42 -47.73 -0.60
N SER A 240 0.17 -47.40 -1.87
CA SER A 240 0.68 -46.17 -2.49
C SER A 240 0.18 -44.91 -1.78
N THR A 241 -1.09 -44.91 -1.34
CA THR A 241 -1.71 -43.78 -0.63
C THR A 241 -1.09 -43.59 0.75
N ILE A 242 -0.91 -44.69 1.50
CA ILE A 242 -0.25 -44.67 2.81
C ILE A 242 1.19 -44.18 2.67
N LEU A 243 1.96 -44.71 1.73
CA LEU A 243 3.35 -44.29 1.52
C LEU A 243 3.46 -42.80 1.15
N THR A 244 2.57 -42.31 0.28
CA THR A 244 2.53 -40.90 -0.10
C THR A 244 2.14 -40.01 1.08
N ALA A 245 1.19 -40.45 1.91
CA ALA A 245 0.77 -39.72 3.11
C ALA A 245 1.91 -39.65 4.14
N VAL A 246 2.62 -40.76 4.38
CA VAL A 246 3.80 -40.81 5.26
C VAL A 246 4.91 -39.94 4.72
N GLN A 247 5.20 -39.99 3.41
CA GLN A 247 6.18 -39.15 2.75
C GLN A 247 5.85 -37.66 2.95
N TYR A 248 4.59 -37.27 2.71
CA TYR A 248 4.13 -35.90 2.88
C TYR A 248 4.25 -35.45 4.33
N TYR A 249 3.82 -36.28 5.29
CA TYR A 249 3.92 -36.00 6.72
C TYR A 249 5.36 -35.77 7.19
N LEU A 250 6.29 -36.66 6.80
CA LEU A 250 7.72 -36.50 7.14
C LEU A 250 8.27 -35.20 6.56
N LEU A 251 7.88 -34.85 5.33
CA LEU A 251 8.33 -33.62 4.71
C LEU A 251 7.75 -32.36 5.38
N GLN A 252 6.53 -32.42 5.95
CA GLN A 252 5.99 -31.36 6.80
C GLN A 252 6.84 -31.18 8.06
N ILE A 253 7.23 -32.27 8.73
CA ILE A 253 8.09 -32.21 9.93
C ILE A 253 9.44 -31.56 9.59
N ILE A 254 10.09 -32.02 8.52
CA ILE A 254 11.37 -31.46 8.07
C ILE A 254 11.22 -29.96 7.74
N GLY A 255 10.15 -29.61 7.02
CA GLY A 255 9.82 -28.23 6.67
C GLY A 255 9.67 -27.32 7.89
N GLU A 256 8.93 -27.77 8.91
CA GLU A 256 8.79 -27.03 10.17
C GLU A 256 10.12 -26.89 10.92
N GLY A 257 10.94 -27.95 10.95
CA GLY A 257 12.27 -27.92 11.56
C GLY A 257 13.20 -26.87 10.91
N VAL A 258 13.18 -26.78 9.58
CA VAL A 258 13.97 -25.78 8.83
C VAL A 258 13.45 -24.36 9.11
N VAL A 259 12.13 -24.15 9.09
CA VAL A 259 11.52 -22.84 9.36
C VAL A 259 11.77 -22.38 10.79
N PHE A 260 11.68 -23.29 11.76
CA PHE A 260 11.99 -23.01 13.16
C PHE A 260 13.42 -22.46 13.32
N LYS A 261 14.41 -23.12 12.70
CA LYS A 261 15.81 -22.64 12.70
C LYS A 261 15.94 -21.27 12.03
N ALA A 262 15.29 -21.07 10.88
CA ALA A 262 15.30 -19.80 10.17
C ALA A 262 14.70 -18.66 11.00
N ARG A 263 13.52 -18.86 11.60
CA ARG A 263 12.86 -17.87 12.47
C ARG A 263 13.71 -17.55 13.69
N LYS A 264 14.29 -18.56 14.35
CA LYS A 264 15.20 -18.35 15.49
C LYS A 264 16.39 -17.47 15.11
N SER A 265 17.01 -17.74 13.96
CA SER A 265 18.12 -16.94 13.44
C SER A 265 17.70 -15.51 13.09
N LEU A 266 16.56 -15.34 12.42
CA LEU A 266 16.04 -14.03 12.02
C LEU A 266 15.68 -13.19 13.24
N ILE A 267 15.00 -13.76 14.24
CA ILE A 267 14.67 -13.07 15.49
C ILE A 267 15.96 -12.63 16.19
N SER A 268 16.95 -13.53 16.32
CA SER A 268 18.23 -13.19 16.94
C SER A 268 18.97 -12.08 16.19
N HIS A 269 18.88 -12.04 14.85
CA HIS A 269 19.51 -11.00 14.04
C HIS A 269 18.75 -9.67 14.15
N LEU A 270 17.42 -9.71 14.05
CA LEU A 270 16.55 -8.54 14.14
C LEU A 270 16.59 -7.87 15.50
N LEU A 271 16.93 -8.56 16.58
CA LEU A 271 17.11 -7.94 17.91
C LEU A 271 18.49 -7.31 18.11
N ARG A 272 19.42 -7.52 17.17
CA ARG A 272 20.81 -7.02 17.22
C ARG A 272 21.13 -6.09 16.06
N LEU A 273 20.12 -5.65 15.31
CA LEU A 273 20.28 -4.80 14.15
C LEU A 273 20.57 -3.35 14.60
N PRO A 274 21.46 -2.60 13.91
CA PRO A 274 21.74 -1.21 14.24
C PRO A 274 20.48 -0.32 14.15
N ILE A 275 20.39 0.70 15.02
CA ILE A 275 19.17 1.51 15.16
C ILE A 275 18.70 2.17 13.84
N HIS A 276 19.65 2.63 13.02
CA HIS A 276 19.37 3.33 11.75
C HIS A 276 18.61 2.46 10.71
N GLU A 277 18.67 1.13 10.81
CA GLU A 277 17.91 0.24 9.93
C GLU A 277 16.41 0.20 10.29
N TYR A 278 16.05 0.44 11.56
CA TYR A 278 14.64 0.58 11.96
C TYR A 278 14.06 1.94 11.60
N ASP A 279 14.91 2.97 11.52
CA ASP A 279 14.49 4.32 11.10
C ASP A 279 14.18 4.38 9.60
N THR A 280 14.72 3.44 8.81
CA THR A 280 14.58 3.39 7.34
C THR A 280 13.59 2.36 6.83
N ARG A 281 13.19 1.37 7.65
CA ARG A 281 12.27 0.28 7.26
C ARG A 281 11.04 0.26 8.15
N SER A 282 9.85 0.01 7.60
CA SER A 282 8.65 -0.13 8.41
C SER A 282 8.72 -1.38 9.30
N VAL A 283 8.29 -1.26 10.56
CA VAL A 283 8.22 -2.38 11.50
C VAL A 283 7.31 -3.49 10.95
N GLY A 284 6.24 -3.10 10.24
CA GLY A 284 5.35 -4.02 9.53
C GLY A 284 6.05 -4.87 8.45
N ASP A 285 7.00 -4.32 7.70
CA ASP A 285 7.77 -5.07 6.69
C ASP A 285 8.68 -6.13 7.36
N LEU A 286 9.36 -5.74 8.44
CA LEU A 286 10.21 -6.65 9.21
C LEU A 286 9.39 -7.82 9.80
N LEU A 287 8.21 -7.54 10.34
CA LEU A 287 7.31 -8.57 10.89
C LEU A 287 6.76 -9.49 9.78
N SER A 288 6.40 -8.93 8.62
CA SER A 288 5.94 -9.67 7.45
C SER A 288 6.99 -10.67 6.95
N ARG A 289 8.27 -10.29 6.96
CA ARG A 289 9.38 -11.18 6.59
C ARG A 289 9.56 -12.35 7.56
N VAL A 290 9.53 -12.09 8.88
CA VAL A 290 9.67 -13.15 9.89
C VAL A 290 8.51 -14.14 9.86
N SER A 291 7.28 -13.63 9.73
CA SER A 291 6.07 -14.46 9.78
C SER A 291 5.73 -15.08 8.42
N GLY A 292 5.61 -14.24 7.39
CA GLY A 292 5.12 -14.58 6.06
C GLY A 292 6.16 -15.25 5.16
N ASP A 293 7.35 -14.66 5.02
CA ASP A 293 8.36 -15.20 4.08
C ASP A 293 8.92 -16.54 4.56
N SER A 294 9.05 -16.73 5.87
CA SER A 294 9.43 -18.03 6.45
C SER A 294 8.40 -19.14 6.15
N SER A 295 7.10 -18.81 6.09
CA SER A 295 6.05 -19.77 5.71
C SER A 295 6.08 -20.08 4.21
N LYS A 296 6.31 -19.08 3.35
CA LYS A 296 6.49 -19.30 1.90
C LYS A 296 7.70 -20.19 1.61
N LEU A 297 8.81 -19.98 2.33
CA LEU A 297 9.99 -20.83 2.24
C LEU A 297 9.65 -22.29 2.57
N ARG A 298 8.87 -22.52 3.63
CA ARG A 298 8.38 -23.85 4.01
C ARG A 298 7.66 -24.54 2.86
N MET A 299 6.69 -23.83 2.27
CA MET A 299 5.88 -24.37 1.19
C MET A 299 6.72 -24.67 -0.05
N ALA A 300 7.66 -23.79 -0.39
CA ALA A 300 8.57 -24.01 -1.50
C ALA A 300 9.46 -25.24 -1.29
N LEU A 301 10.03 -25.42 -0.10
CA LEU A 301 10.85 -26.58 0.24
C LEU A 301 10.05 -27.89 0.11
N ILE A 302 8.82 -27.91 0.63
CA ILE A 302 7.94 -29.07 0.55
C ILE A 302 7.61 -29.37 -0.92
N GLN A 303 7.17 -28.38 -1.70
CA GLN A 303 6.80 -28.59 -3.10
C GLN A 303 7.96 -29.07 -3.97
N VAL A 304 9.14 -28.44 -3.84
CA VAL A 304 10.33 -28.83 -4.60
C VAL A 304 10.79 -30.23 -4.23
N SER A 305 10.74 -30.59 -2.94
CA SER A 305 11.15 -31.92 -2.49
C SER A 305 10.20 -33.01 -3.00
N ILE A 306 8.89 -32.78 -3.01
CA ILE A 306 7.91 -33.71 -3.60
C ILE A 306 8.17 -33.87 -5.10
N ALA A 307 8.36 -32.76 -5.80
CA ALA A 307 8.61 -32.77 -7.24
C ALA A 307 9.86 -33.58 -7.61
N LEU A 308 10.94 -33.46 -6.83
CA LEU A 308 12.18 -34.19 -7.07
C LEU A 308 12.13 -35.66 -6.63
N SER A 309 11.43 -35.98 -5.53
CA SER A 309 11.44 -37.32 -4.95
C SER A 309 10.46 -38.30 -5.61
N SER A 310 9.30 -37.84 -6.06
CA SER A 310 8.30 -38.69 -6.71
C SER A 310 7.80 -38.12 -8.03
N GLY A 311 7.54 -36.80 -8.09
CA GLY A 311 6.93 -36.17 -9.27
C GLY A 311 7.72 -36.39 -10.57
N PHE A 312 9.02 -36.13 -10.54
CA PHE A 312 9.91 -36.33 -11.69
C PHE A 312 9.95 -37.79 -12.13
N LEU A 313 10.02 -38.73 -11.17
CA LEU A 313 10.03 -40.17 -11.45
C LEU A 313 8.72 -40.64 -12.10
N VAL A 314 7.58 -40.16 -11.62
CA VAL A 314 6.27 -40.47 -12.23
C VAL A 314 6.20 -39.94 -13.66
N VAL A 315 6.64 -38.71 -13.91
CA VAL A 315 6.61 -38.12 -15.26
C VAL A 315 7.52 -38.89 -16.22
N VAL A 316 8.78 -39.12 -15.84
CA VAL A 316 9.75 -39.85 -16.68
C VAL A 316 9.32 -41.30 -16.87
N GLY A 317 8.89 -41.98 -15.80
CA GLY A 317 8.43 -43.36 -15.87
C GLY A 317 7.16 -43.53 -16.70
N ALA A 318 6.20 -42.61 -16.60
CA ALA A 318 5.00 -42.60 -17.44
C ALA A 318 5.36 -42.35 -18.91
N ALA A 319 6.26 -41.40 -19.20
CA ALA A 319 6.72 -41.13 -20.55
C ALA A 319 7.39 -42.34 -21.19
N ILE A 320 8.34 -42.99 -20.48
CA ILE A 320 8.99 -44.21 -20.93
C ILE A 320 7.95 -45.32 -21.14
N GLY A 321 7.06 -45.55 -20.16
CA GLY A 321 6.03 -46.57 -20.24
C GLY A 321 5.07 -46.37 -21.41
N MET A 322 4.69 -45.13 -21.72
CA MET A 322 3.85 -44.81 -22.88
C MET A 322 4.60 -44.98 -24.20
N ILE A 323 5.83 -44.46 -24.31
CA ILE A 323 6.64 -44.58 -25.55
C ILE A 323 6.86 -46.05 -25.92
N LEU A 324 7.14 -46.89 -24.91
CA LEU A 324 7.35 -48.33 -25.12
C LEU A 324 6.07 -49.06 -25.54
N ARG A 325 4.88 -48.53 -25.23
CA ARG A 325 3.60 -49.17 -25.52
C ARG A 325 2.99 -48.67 -26.83
N ASP A 326 2.93 -47.36 -27.01
CA ASP A 326 2.49 -46.71 -28.24
C ASP A 326 3.08 -45.29 -28.33
N SER A 327 4.04 -45.12 -29.24
CA SER A 327 4.70 -43.83 -29.48
C SER A 327 3.79 -42.76 -30.09
N LEU A 328 2.77 -43.13 -30.86
CA LEU A 328 1.84 -42.19 -31.49
C LEU A 328 0.91 -41.58 -30.43
N LEU A 329 0.33 -42.40 -29.56
CA LEU A 329 -0.49 -41.93 -28.43
C LEU A 329 0.34 -41.08 -27.45
N PHE A 330 1.62 -41.41 -27.25
CA PHE A 330 2.54 -40.58 -26.46
C PHE A 330 2.68 -39.17 -27.04
N PHE A 331 2.99 -39.02 -28.34
CA PHE A 331 3.17 -37.68 -28.92
C PHE A 331 1.89 -36.84 -28.91
N MET A 332 0.73 -37.49 -29.06
CA MET A 332 -0.57 -36.81 -28.93
C MET A 332 -0.80 -36.31 -27.49
N ALA A 333 -0.56 -37.16 -26.48
CA ALA A 333 -0.66 -36.76 -25.07
C ALA A 333 0.41 -35.72 -24.68
N LEU A 334 1.61 -35.81 -25.25
CA LEU A 334 2.66 -34.81 -25.03
C LEU A 334 2.25 -33.46 -25.61
N SER A 335 1.64 -33.44 -26.79
CA SER A 335 1.15 -32.22 -27.43
C SER A 335 0.12 -31.49 -26.55
N THR A 336 -0.87 -32.21 -26.00
CA THR A 336 -1.89 -31.62 -25.13
C THR A 336 -1.28 -31.06 -23.84
N VAL A 337 -0.33 -31.78 -23.23
CA VAL A 337 0.40 -31.33 -22.04
C VAL A 337 1.25 -30.08 -22.35
N CYS A 338 1.97 -30.05 -23.48
CA CYS A 338 2.76 -28.90 -23.90
C CYS A 338 1.89 -27.65 -24.12
N VAL A 339 0.73 -27.79 -24.76
CA VAL A 339 -0.22 -26.69 -24.94
C VAL A 339 -0.71 -26.17 -23.58
N SER A 340 -1.06 -27.06 -22.65
CA SER A 340 -1.45 -26.68 -21.28
C SER A 340 -0.34 -25.96 -20.52
N PHE A 341 0.90 -26.44 -20.66
CA PHE A 341 2.06 -25.86 -20.01
C PHE A 341 2.33 -24.43 -20.49
N ILE A 342 2.22 -24.19 -21.79
CA ILE A 342 2.34 -22.84 -22.38
C ILE A 342 1.23 -21.93 -21.86
N GLY A 343 -0.02 -22.40 -21.85
CA GLY A 343 -1.16 -21.66 -21.30
C GLY A 343 -0.95 -21.28 -19.83
N THR A 344 -0.48 -22.24 -19.03
CA THR A 344 -0.14 -22.07 -17.61
C THR A 344 0.94 -21.00 -17.41
N ILE A 345 2.00 -20.98 -18.21
CA ILE A 345 3.06 -19.96 -18.12
C ILE A 345 2.51 -18.57 -18.42
N ILE A 346 1.70 -18.43 -19.47
CA ILE A 346 1.11 -17.14 -19.87
C ILE A 346 0.20 -16.61 -18.76
N MET A 347 -0.68 -17.46 -18.23
CA MET A 347 -1.57 -17.09 -17.13
C MET A 347 -0.82 -16.78 -15.83
N SER A 348 0.21 -17.56 -15.51
CA SER A 348 1.06 -17.33 -14.33
C SER A 348 1.68 -15.94 -14.34
N LYS A 349 2.22 -15.50 -15.48
CA LYS A 349 2.75 -14.13 -15.63
C LYS A 349 1.67 -13.05 -15.42
N ALA A 350 0.48 -13.27 -15.94
CA ALA A 350 -0.65 -12.35 -15.75
C ALA A 350 -1.10 -12.28 -14.28
N ILE A 351 -1.20 -13.43 -13.60
CA ILE A 351 -1.51 -13.54 -12.17
C ILE A 351 -0.45 -12.83 -11.34
N GLN A 352 0.84 -13.06 -11.62
CA GLN A 352 1.94 -12.41 -10.89
C GLN A 352 1.86 -10.88 -11.00
N LYS A 353 1.67 -10.35 -12.21
CA LYS A 353 1.54 -8.89 -12.43
C LYS A 353 0.33 -8.30 -11.71
N ALA A 354 -0.83 -8.97 -11.78
CA ALA A 354 -2.04 -8.53 -11.09
C ALA A 354 -1.92 -8.63 -9.56
N SER A 355 -1.30 -9.70 -9.06
CA SER A 355 -1.05 -9.93 -7.64
C SER A 355 -0.10 -8.89 -7.06
N PHE A 356 0.99 -8.57 -7.77
CA PHE A 356 1.89 -7.49 -7.38
C PHE A 356 1.16 -6.14 -7.27
N SER A 357 0.29 -5.85 -8.24
CA SER A 357 -0.52 -4.61 -8.22
C SER A 357 -1.48 -4.58 -7.02
N ALA A 358 -2.09 -5.72 -6.68
CA ALA A 358 -2.96 -5.85 -5.52
C ALA A 358 -2.20 -5.69 -4.20
N GLN A 359 -1.03 -6.34 -4.07
CA GLN A 359 -0.17 -6.24 -2.89
C GLN A 359 0.37 -4.82 -2.70
N LYS A 360 0.74 -4.12 -3.79
CA LYS A 360 1.19 -2.73 -3.73
C LYS A 360 0.11 -1.79 -3.20
N GLU A 361 -1.13 -1.95 -3.65
CA GLU A 361 -2.23 -1.10 -3.18
C GLU A 361 -2.66 -1.47 -1.75
N LEU A 362 -2.63 -2.76 -1.40
CA LEU A 362 -2.85 -3.23 -0.03
C LEU A 362 -1.78 -2.66 0.92
N GLY A 363 -0.50 -2.69 0.53
CA GLY A 363 0.59 -2.16 1.34
C GLY A 363 0.44 -0.65 1.61
N LYS A 364 -0.01 0.13 0.62
CA LYS A 364 -0.32 1.56 0.82
C LYS A 364 -1.47 1.76 1.79
N LEU A 365 -2.58 1.04 1.62
CA LEU A 365 -3.73 1.12 2.51
C LEU A 365 -3.34 0.74 3.94
N SER A 366 -2.59 -0.35 4.11
CA SER A 366 -2.09 -0.78 5.42
C SER A 366 -1.17 0.27 6.06
N GLY A 367 -0.24 0.86 5.28
CA GLY A 367 0.65 1.90 5.78
C GLY A 367 -0.09 3.21 6.15
N ASP A 368 -1.10 3.59 5.38
CA ASP A 368 -1.95 4.74 5.70
C ASP A 368 -2.78 4.50 6.98
N ILE A 369 -3.37 3.31 7.13
CA ILE A 369 -4.08 2.92 8.35
C ILE A 369 -3.13 2.91 9.55
N GLU A 370 -1.93 2.36 9.42
CA GLU A 370 -0.92 2.37 10.48
C GLU A 370 -0.59 3.81 10.91
N ARG A 371 -0.34 4.70 9.95
CA ARG A 371 -0.09 6.13 10.19
C ARG A 371 -1.27 6.80 10.88
N ASP A 372 -2.50 6.53 10.45
CA ASP A 372 -3.70 7.12 11.02
C ASP A 372 -3.95 6.62 12.45
N LEU A 373 -3.66 5.34 12.73
CA LEU A 373 -3.73 4.77 14.08
C LEU A 373 -2.71 5.41 15.03
N HIS A 374 -1.47 5.62 14.56
CA HIS A 374 -0.46 6.35 15.32
C HIS A 374 -0.86 7.82 15.56
N ALA A 375 -1.56 8.45 14.61
CA ALA A 375 -2.01 9.83 14.68
C ALA A 375 -3.44 10.01 15.26
N ILE A 376 -4.03 8.96 15.84
CA ILE A 376 -5.46 8.95 16.17
C ILE A 376 -5.90 10.09 17.11
N ARG A 377 -5.02 10.49 18.05
CA ARG A 377 -5.28 11.62 18.95
C ARG A 377 -5.37 12.94 18.20
N THR A 378 -4.48 13.15 17.22
CA THR A 378 -4.47 14.33 16.35
C THR A 378 -5.72 14.37 15.48
N ILE A 379 -6.06 13.24 14.83
CA ILE A 379 -7.25 13.13 13.97
C ILE A 379 -8.53 13.48 14.76
N ARG A 380 -8.65 12.98 16.00
CA ARG A 380 -9.77 13.31 16.89
C ARG A 380 -9.75 14.75 17.37
N ALA A 381 -8.58 15.30 17.71
CA ALA A 381 -8.44 16.68 18.15
C ALA A 381 -8.80 17.68 17.03
N THR A 382 -8.55 17.33 15.77
CA THR A 382 -8.92 18.15 14.60
C THR A 382 -10.31 17.84 14.05
N ASN A 383 -11.06 16.90 14.66
CA ASN A 383 -12.35 16.41 14.17
C ASN A 383 -12.32 15.98 12.68
N ALA A 384 -11.23 15.33 12.26
CA ALA A 384 -10.97 14.96 10.87
C ALA A 384 -11.34 13.49 10.54
N THR A 385 -12.05 12.82 11.44
CA THR A 385 -12.38 11.39 11.34
C THR A 385 -13.08 11.04 10.02
N ASP A 386 -14.13 11.80 9.66
CA ASP A 386 -14.92 11.53 8.46
C ASP A 386 -14.08 11.66 7.18
N ILE A 387 -13.12 12.58 7.18
CA ILE A 387 -12.23 12.84 6.03
C ILE A 387 -11.26 11.68 5.83
N GLU A 388 -10.59 11.22 6.89
CA GLU A 388 -9.68 10.06 6.80
C GLU A 388 -10.43 8.75 6.56
N GLU A 389 -11.68 8.63 7.06
CA GLU A 389 -12.56 7.49 6.76
C GLU A 389 -12.91 7.44 5.26
N GLU A 390 -13.36 8.56 4.67
CA GLU A 390 -13.71 8.61 3.24
C GLU A 390 -12.51 8.28 2.36
N LYS A 391 -11.34 8.83 2.69
CA LYS A 391 -10.08 8.52 2.01
C LYS A 391 -9.73 7.03 2.09
N SER A 392 -9.86 6.42 3.27
CA SER A 392 -9.61 4.98 3.48
C SER A 392 -10.59 4.12 2.70
N LYS A 393 -11.88 4.49 2.65
CA LYS A 393 -12.91 3.80 1.85
C LYS A 393 -12.57 3.83 0.36
N LEU A 394 -12.18 4.99 -0.18
CA LEU A 394 -11.78 5.13 -1.58
C LEU A 394 -10.56 4.25 -1.92
N GLN A 395 -9.60 4.13 -1.02
CA GLN A 395 -8.46 3.22 -1.19
C GLN A 395 -8.89 1.75 -1.14
N ALA A 396 -9.76 1.39 -0.20
CA ALA A 396 -10.32 0.04 -0.10
C ALA A 396 -11.13 -0.34 -1.36
N GLU A 397 -11.88 0.58 -1.95
CA GLU A 397 -12.59 0.37 -3.21
C GLU A 397 -11.65 0.14 -4.40
N ARG A 398 -10.54 0.91 -4.48
CA ARG A 398 -9.50 0.69 -5.49
C ARG A 398 -8.88 -0.69 -5.34
N LEU A 399 -8.52 -1.06 -4.11
CA LEU A 399 -7.98 -2.38 -3.80
C LEU A 399 -8.98 -3.48 -4.18
N ARG A 400 -10.27 -3.32 -3.88
CA ARG A 400 -11.34 -4.24 -4.31
C ARG A 400 -11.36 -4.41 -5.81
N ASN A 401 -11.31 -3.32 -6.58
CA ASN A 401 -11.34 -3.37 -8.04
C ASN A 401 -10.11 -4.08 -8.62
N ILE A 402 -8.93 -3.88 -8.04
CA ILE A 402 -7.71 -4.60 -8.41
C ILE A 402 -7.84 -6.09 -8.06
N GLY A 403 -8.35 -6.40 -6.87
CA GLY A 403 -8.61 -7.76 -6.40
C GLY A 403 -9.58 -8.52 -7.31
N ILE A 404 -10.67 -7.87 -7.76
CA ILE A 404 -11.62 -8.45 -8.72
C ILE A 404 -10.94 -8.76 -10.06
N ARG A 405 -10.04 -7.88 -10.54
CA ARG A 405 -9.28 -8.15 -11.78
C ARG A 405 -8.35 -9.37 -11.61
N LEU A 406 -7.67 -9.49 -10.46
CA LEU A 406 -6.87 -10.67 -10.13
C LEU A 406 -7.73 -11.94 -10.08
N ALA A 407 -8.88 -11.88 -9.40
CA ALA A 407 -9.82 -12.99 -9.28
C ALA A 407 -10.35 -13.44 -10.65
N LYS A 408 -10.67 -12.50 -11.56
CA LYS A 408 -11.07 -12.81 -12.94
C LYS A 408 -10.00 -13.61 -13.67
N ILE A 409 -8.72 -13.23 -13.54
CA ILE A 409 -7.62 -13.98 -14.18
C ILE A 409 -7.47 -15.37 -13.55
N GLN A 410 -7.55 -15.47 -12.23
CA GLN A 410 -7.44 -16.74 -11.50
C GLN A 410 -8.61 -17.69 -11.78
N ALA A 411 -9.83 -17.17 -11.96
CA ALA A 411 -11.03 -17.97 -12.18
C ALA A 411 -10.95 -18.86 -13.43
N PHE A 412 -10.19 -18.46 -14.45
CA PHE A 412 -10.00 -19.25 -15.66
C PHE A 412 -8.90 -20.32 -15.53
N MET A 413 -8.01 -20.23 -14.54
CA MET A 413 -6.84 -21.11 -14.43
C MET A 413 -7.22 -22.58 -14.24
N THR A 414 -8.04 -22.86 -13.22
CA THR A 414 -8.45 -24.22 -12.87
C THR A 414 -9.32 -24.86 -13.96
N PRO A 415 -10.35 -24.18 -14.50
CA PRO A 415 -11.16 -24.74 -15.58
C PRO A 415 -10.36 -25.07 -16.84
N ILE A 416 -9.45 -24.19 -17.28
CA ILE A 416 -8.60 -24.44 -18.47
C ILE A 416 -7.69 -25.66 -18.24
N SER A 417 -7.12 -25.77 -17.04
CA SER A 417 -6.28 -26.92 -16.67
C SER A 417 -7.08 -28.22 -16.70
N ASN A 418 -8.28 -28.23 -16.11
CA ASN A 418 -9.18 -29.39 -16.09
C ASN A 418 -9.67 -29.76 -17.50
N MET A 419 -10.03 -28.77 -18.33
CA MET A 419 -10.42 -29.01 -19.72
C MET A 419 -9.30 -29.66 -20.52
N THR A 420 -8.04 -29.26 -20.30
CA THR A 420 -6.93 -29.90 -21.00
C THR A 420 -6.75 -31.35 -20.57
N LEU A 421 -6.89 -31.65 -19.27
CA LEU A 421 -6.83 -33.01 -18.77
C LEU A 421 -7.93 -33.89 -19.40
N GLN A 422 -9.17 -33.39 -19.44
CA GLN A 422 -10.30 -34.11 -20.04
C GLN A 422 -10.14 -34.28 -21.56
N LEU A 423 -9.71 -33.24 -22.26
CA LEU A 423 -9.48 -33.28 -23.70
C LEU A 423 -8.35 -34.26 -24.04
N SER A 424 -7.28 -34.28 -23.25
CA SER A 424 -6.21 -35.27 -23.39
C SER A 424 -6.73 -36.69 -23.22
N GLY A 425 -7.58 -36.94 -22.21
CA GLY A 425 -8.22 -38.25 -22.02
C GLY A 425 -9.10 -38.65 -23.21
N LEU A 426 -9.91 -37.73 -23.74
CA LEU A 426 -10.77 -37.96 -24.90
C LEU A 426 -9.97 -38.26 -26.17
N ILE A 427 -8.87 -37.54 -26.42
CA ILE A 427 -8.00 -37.79 -27.57
C ILE A 427 -7.38 -39.18 -27.48
N VAL A 428 -6.85 -39.55 -26.31
CA VAL A 428 -6.21 -40.85 -26.11
C VAL A 428 -7.22 -41.99 -26.22
N LEU A 429 -8.41 -41.86 -25.62
CA LEU A 429 -9.45 -42.89 -25.69
C LEU A 429 -10.08 -42.99 -27.09
N GLY A 430 -10.31 -41.87 -27.77
CA GLY A 430 -11.00 -41.85 -29.06
C GLY A 430 -10.14 -42.25 -30.25
N ILE A 431 -8.81 -42.12 -30.15
CA ILE A 431 -7.87 -42.58 -31.19
C ILE A 431 -7.31 -43.97 -30.84
N GLY A 432 -7.20 -44.28 -29.55
CA GLY A 432 -6.65 -45.55 -29.07
C GLY A 432 -7.65 -46.70 -28.95
N GLY A 433 -8.96 -46.42 -28.85
CA GLY A 433 -10.04 -47.42 -28.91
C GLY A 433 -10.62 -47.53 -30.31
#